data_AF-A0A8T2YMT0-F1
#
_entry.id   AF-A0A8T2YMT0-F1
#
_cell.length_a   1.000
_cell.length_b   1.000
_cell.length_c   1.000
_cell.angle_alpha   90.00
_cell.angle_beta   90.00
_cell.angle_gamma   90.00
#
_symmetry.space_group_name_H-M   'P 1'
#
loop_
_entity.id
_entity.type
_entity.pdbx_description
1 polymer ?
#
loop_
_entity_poly.entity_id
_entity_poly.type
_entity_poly.pdbx_seq_one_letter_code
_entity_poly.pdbx_strand_id
1 'polypeptide(L)'
;MILGELLKKKDNEGVRVLMLVWDDRTSVKLLKKEGLMSAHDEDTITQNSIVELRIKRRIVSFIGDIDLCDGRYDTPYHSIFRTLDTVHHNDFLQPNFAGPSIDIGGARQRLHDIHCRLEGCLGCLCQCRAEVKKAR
;
A
#
# COMPACT_ATOMS: atom_id res chain seq x y z
N MET A 1 15.41 8.51 3.18
CA MET A 1 14.47 8.14 4.25
C MET A 1 13.46 7.17 3.66
N ILE A 2 13.47 5.93 4.11
CA ILE A 2 12.52 4.90 3.66
C ILE A 2 11.20 5.02 4.43
N LEU A 3 10.10 4.47 3.90
CA LEU A 3 8.78 4.58 4.53
C LEU A 3 8.78 4.09 5.99
N GLY A 4 9.47 2.98 6.28
CA GLY A 4 9.56 2.45 7.64
C GLY A 4 10.23 3.40 8.63
N GLU A 5 11.25 4.16 8.21
CA GLU A 5 11.90 5.17 9.06
C GLU A 5 10.98 6.35 9.33
N LEU A 6 10.22 6.78 8.31
CA LEU A 6 9.23 7.84 8.47
C LEU A 6 8.14 7.45 9.46
N LEU A 7 7.62 6.22 9.36
CA LEU A 7 6.58 5.72 10.27
C LEU A 7 7.10 5.65 11.72
N LYS A 8 8.31 5.12 11.93
CA LYS A 8 8.96 5.11 13.25
C LYS A 8 9.18 6.52 13.80
N LYS A 9 9.61 7.45 12.94
CA LYS A 9 9.78 8.86 13.33
C LYS A 9 8.45 9.47 13.79
N LYS A 10 7.35 9.19 13.07
CA LYS A 10 6.02 9.69 13.45
C LYS A 10 5.50 9.10 14.75
N ASP A 11 5.76 7.82 14.98
CA ASP A 11 5.45 7.19 16.26
C ASP A 11 6.21 7.86 17.42
N ASN A 12 7.51 8.13 17.25
CA ASN A 12 8.32 8.85 18.23
C ASN A 12 7.86 10.31 18.47
N GLU A 13 7.21 10.93 17.49
CA GLU A 13 6.58 12.26 17.62
C GLU A 13 5.21 12.19 18.33
N GLY A 14 4.77 11.01 18.77
CA GLY A 14 3.49 10.78 19.46
C GLY A 14 2.29 10.58 18.53
N VAL A 15 2.52 10.34 17.23
CA VAL A 15 1.47 10.01 16.26
C VAL A 15 1.23 8.50 16.32
N ARG A 16 0.00 8.08 16.65
CA ARG A 16 -0.36 6.65 16.59
C ARG A 16 -0.31 6.13 15.16
N VAL A 17 0.61 5.22 14.87
CA VAL A 17 0.73 4.55 13.58
C VAL A 17 0.09 3.15 13.66
N LEU A 18 -0.90 2.89 12.81
CA LEU A 18 -1.55 1.58 12.71
C LEU A 18 -1.36 1.06 11.28
N MET A 19 -0.76 -0.11 11.14
CA MET A 19 -0.64 -0.81 9.86
C MET A 19 -1.43 -2.12 9.92
N LEU A 20 -2.07 -2.47 8.81
CA LEU A 20 -2.61 -3.80 8.57
C LEU A 20 -1.66 -4.49 7.60
N VAL A 21 -0.97 -5.52 8.08
CA VAL A 21 -0.05 -6.31 7.27
C VAL A 21 -0.75 -7.64 7.00
N TRP A 22 -0.84 -8.03 5.73
CA TRP A 22 -1.37 -9.34 5.37
C TRP A 22 -0.35 -10.42 5.71
N ASP A 23 -0.70 -11.34 6.60
CA ASP A 23 0.14 -12.49 6.98
C ASP A 23 0.00 -13.59 5.92
N ASP A 24 0.76 -13.45 4.83
CA ASP A 24 0.78 -14.44 3.75
C ASP A 24 1.53 -15.72 4.18
N ARG A 25 0.79 -16.75 4.59
CA ARG A 25 1.35 -18.08 4.92
C ARG A 25 2.05 -18.78 3.74
N THR A 26 1.87 -18.31 2.50
CA THR A 26 2.53 -18.85 1.29
C THR A 26 3.87 -18.17 0.97
N SER A 27 4.26 -17.14 1.71
CA SER A 27 5.49 -16.38 1.50
C SER A 27 6.79 -17.14 1.85
N VAL A 28 6.68 -18.40 2.31
CA VAL A 28 7.81 -19.32 2.48
C VAL A 28 8.50 -19.55 1.12
N LYS A 29 9.83 -19.41 1.06
CA LYS A 29 10.65 -19.40 -0.18
C LYS A 29 10.38 -20.56 -1.17
N LEU A 30 9.76 -21.65 -0.72
CA LEU A 30 9.47 -22.85 -1.51
C LEU A 30 8.14 -22.78 -2.30
N LEU A 31 7.17 -21.95 -1.88
CA LEU A 31 5.79 -21.93 -2.43
C LEU A 31 5.51 -20.73 -3.35
N LYS A 32 6.50 -19.87 -3.62
CA LYS A 32 6.38 -18.65 -4.45
C LYS A 32 6.02 -18.86 -5.93
N LYS A 33 5.68 -20.07 -6.38
CA LYS A 33 5.43 -20.34 -7.80
C LYS A 33 4.00 -20.14 -8.28
N GLU A 34 3.00 -20.08 -7.39
CA GLU A 34 1.63 -19.75 -7.77
C GLU A 34 1.02 -18.80 -6.73
N GLY A 35 0.70 -17.57 -7.14
CA GLY A 35 0.09 -16.57 -6.27
C GLY A 35 -1.35 -16.96 -5.94
N LEU A 36 -1.58 -17.53 -4.76
CA LEU A 36 -2.92 -17.81 -4.25
C LEU A 36 -3.50 -16.53 -3.62
N MET A 37 -4.25 -15.75 -4.39
CA MET A 37 -4.95 -14.57 -3.87
C MET A 37 -6.32 -15.00 -3.32
N SER A 38 -6.50 -14.91 -2.00
CA SER A 38 -7.83 -14.97 -1.36
C SER A 38 -8.27 -13.54 -1.06
N ALA A 39 -9.04 -12.93 -1.95
CA ALA A 39 -9.63 -11.60 -1.73
C ALA A 39 -10.91 -11.75 -0.90
N HIS A 40 -10.92 -11.15 0.30
CA HIS A 40 -12.12 -11.06 1.14
C HIS A 40 -12.80 -9.70 0.92
N ASP A 41 -13.85 -9.71 0.11
CA ASP A 41 -14.77 -8.57 -0.04
C ASP A 41 -15.72 -8.53 1.16
N GLU A 42 -15.94 -7.34 1.75
CA GLU A 42 -16.97 -7.19 2.80
C GLU A 42 -17.73 -5.87 2.63
N ASP A 43 -19.04 -5.94 2.85
CA ASP A 43 -19.99 -4.83 2.83
C ASP A 43 -19.94 -3.99 4.12
N THR A 44 -20.23 -2.69 4.03
CA THR A 44 -20.18 -1.77 5.18
C THR A 44 -21.47 -0.95 5.33
N ILE A 45 -22.02 -0.89 6.54
CA ILE A 45 -23.22 -0.09 6.91
C ILE A 45 -22.78 1.20 7.61
N THR A 46 -23.29 2.35 7.17
CA THR A 46 -22.91 3.68 7.68
C THR A 46 -23.89 4.17 8.75
N GLN A 47 -23.40 4.56 9.94
CA GLN A 47 -24.19 5.32 10.93
C GLN A 47 -23.62 6.74 11.08
N ASN A 48 -24.49 7.75 10.97
CA ASN A 48 -24.12 9.17 11.05
C ASN A 48 -24.27 9.67 12.49
N SER A 49 -23.23 10.33 13.03
CA SER A 49 -23.31 11.14 14.25
C SER A 49 -22.78 12.56 14.00
N ILE A 50 -23.48 13.56 14.55
CA ILE A 50 -23.24 15.01 14.37
C ILE A 50 -22.06 15.44 15.26
N VAL A 51 -21.14 16.28 14.75
CA VAL A 51 -19.91 16.67 15.48
C VAL A 51 -19.78 18.20 15.65
N GLU A 52 -19.80 18.65 16.90
CA GLU A 52 -19.54 20.02 17.39
C GLU A 52 -18.10 20.54 17.14
N LEU A 53 -17.95 21.86 17.25
CA LEU A 53 -16.74 22.65 16.99
C LEU A 53 -15.70 22.54 18.12
N ARG A 54 -14.81 21.54 18.02
CA ARG A 54 -13.45 21.56 18.64
C ARG A 54 -12.42 21.73 17.53
N ILE A 55 -11.15 22.04 17.81
CA ILE A 55 -10.06 22.06 16.81
C ILE A 55 -10.13 20.75 16.00
N LYS A 56 -10.75 20.79 14.80
CA LYS A 56 -11.21 19.59 14.10
C LYS A 56 -10.03 18.99 13.34
N ARG A 57 -9.37 18.00 13.96
CA ARG A 57 -8.57 17.04 13.19
C ARG A 57 -9.53 16.31 12.25
N ARG A 58 -9.15 16.17 10.99
CA ARG A 58 -9.95 15.48 9.97
C ARG A 58 -9.35 14.12 9.70
N ILE A 59 -10.19 13.08 9.66
CA ILE A 59 -9.79 11.74 9.25
C ILE A 59 -9.69 11.69 7.73
N VAL A 60 -8.59 11.12 7.24
CA VAL A 60 -8.35 10.81 5.83
C VAL A 60 -7.96 9.36 5.75
N SER A 61 -8.58 8.64 4.83
CA SER A 61 -8.34 7.22 4.58
C SER A 61 -7.95 7.00 3.13
N PHE A 62 -7.21 5.92 2.86
CA PHE A 62 -6.64 5.58 1.57
C PHE A 62 -7.06 4.12 1.27
N ILE A 63 -7.74 3.88 0.15
CA ILE A 63 -8.21 2.55 -0.27
C ILE A 63 -7.86 2.28 -1.73
N GLY A 64 -7.55 1.03 -2.06
CA GLY A 64 -7.20 0.57 -3.41
C GLY A 64 -6.16 -0.55 -3.35
N ASP A 65 -5.69 -0.98 -4.53
CA ASP A 65 -4.87 -2.20 -4.67
C ASP A 65 -3.36 -1.92 -4.65
N ILE A 66 -2.97 -0.65 -4.48
CA ILE A 66 -1.57 -0.24 -4.36
C ILE A 66 -1.03 -0.53 -2.97
N ASP A 67 -0.31 -1.66 -2.86
CA ASP A 67 0.48 -1.99 -1.68
C ASP A 67 1.71 -1.06 -1.53
N LEU A 68 2.10 -0.78 -0.29
CA LEU A 68 3.33 -0.03 0.04
C LEU A 68 4.57 -0.95 0.03
N CYS A 69 4.86 -1.51 -1.14
CA CYS A 69 5.91 -2.50 -1.39
C CYS A 69 6.72 -2.18 -2.65
N ASP A 70 7.84 -2.88 -2.84
CA ASP A 70 8.73 -2.71 -3.99
C ASP A 70 8.02 -2.96 -5.33
N GLY A 71 8.42 -2.22 -6.37
CA GLY A 71 7.95 -2.29 -7.73
C GLY A 71 6.60 -1.64 -7.97
N ARG A 72 5.94 -1.10 -6.92
CA ARG A 72 4.62 -0.49 -7.03
C ARG A 72 4.63 0.99 -7.44
N TYR A 73 5.79 1.64 -7.34
CA TYR A 73 5.91 3.03 -7.77
C TYR A 73 5.92 3.13 -9.31
N ASP A 74 5.00 3.88 -9.88
CA ASP A 74 5.00 4.21 -11.30
C ASP A 74 4.34 5.56 -11.58
N THR A 75 4.48 6.02 -12.83
CA THR A 75 3.81 7.23 -13.34
C THR A 75 2.94 6.84 -14.54
N PRO A 76 1.98 7.70 -14.97
CA PRO A 76 1.20 7.43 -16.19
C PRO A 76 2.04 7.23 -17.46
N TYR A 77 3.30 7.67 -17.46
CA TYR A 77 4.23 7.44 -18.58
C TYR A 77 4.70 5.99 -18.67
N HIS A 78 4.58 5.22 -17.59
CA HIS A 78 4.95 3.81 -17.47
C HIS A 78 6.24 3.49 -18.22
N SER A 79 7.35 4.13 -17.84
CA SER A 79 8.58 3.95 -18.58
C SER A 79 9.16 2.56 -18.35
N ILE A 80 9.53 1.90 -19.44
CA ILE A 80 10.13 0.56 -19.41
C ILE A 80 11.63 0.62 -19.13
N PHE A 81 12.33 1.61 -19.73
CA PHE A 81 13.79 1.68 -19.71
C PHE A 81 14.33 3.03 -19.21
N ARG A 82 13.60 4.14 -19.40
CA ARG A 82 14.16 5.48 -19.18
C ARG A 82 14.30 5.86 -17.72
N THR A 83 13.66 5.12 -16.82
CA THR A 83 13.65 5.38 -15.38
C THR A 83 14.53 4.42 -14.59
N LEU A 84 15.20 3.48 -15.27
CA LEU A 84 16.08 2.48 -14.66
C LEU A 84 17.31 3.11 -13.98
N ASP A 85 17.79 4.25 -14.48
CA ASP A 85 18.90 4.99 -13.88
C ASP A 85 18.44 6.06 -12.86
N THR A 86 17.14 6.12 -12.56
CA THR A 86 16.56 7.14 -11.68
C THR A 86 15.65 6.51 -10.62
N VAL A 87 14.34 6.73 -10.72
CA VAL A 87 13.35 6.36 -9.70
C VAL A 87 13.16 4.85 -9.55
N HIS A 88 13.51 4.06 -10.58
CA HIS A 88 13.37 2.60 -10.56
C HIS A 88 14.69 1.85 -10.38
N HIS A 89 15.81 2.54 -10.14
CA HIS A 89 17.11 1.91 -10.00
C HIS A 89 17.16 0.93 -8.81
N ASN A 90 16.66 1.38 -7.65
CA ASN A 90 16.57 0.57 -6.43
C ASN A 90 15.18 -0.06 -6.25
N ASP A 91 14.32 0.02 -7.27
CA ASP A 91 12.93 -0.45 -7.25
C ASP A 91 12.57 -1.24 -8.53
N PHE A 92 13.57 -1.94 -9.07
CA PHE A 92 13.42 -2.71 -10.29
C PHE A 92 12.68 -4.03 -10.02
N LEU A 93 11.49 -4.18 -10.60
CA LEU A 93 10.70 -5.41 -10.50
C LEU A 93 10.42 -5.99 -11.89
N GLN A 94 10.79 -7.25 -12.07
CA GLN A 94 10.45 -8.01 -13.27
C GLN A 94 10.30 -9.51 -12.95
N PRO A 95 9.11 -10.01 -12.54
CA PRO A 95 8.93 -11.41 -12.16
C PRO A 95 8.75 -12.40 -13.34
N ASN A 96 8.62 -11.92 -14.57
CA ASN A 96 8.24 -12.76 -15.73
C ASN A 96 9.43 -13.49 -16.37
N PHE A 97 10.65 -13.01 -16.15
CA PHE A 97 11.89 -13.60 -16.64
C PHE A 97 12.69 -14.17 -15.47
N ALA A 98 13.46 -15.23 -15.74
CA ALA A 98 14.34 -15.83 -14.74
C ALA A 98 15.64 -15.02 -14.60
N GLY A 99 16.04 -14.74 -13.36
CA GLY A 99 17.25 -13.97 -13.03
C GLY A 99 17.29 -12.51 -13.53
N PRO A 100 16.19 -11.74 -13.51
CA PRO A 100 16.25 -10.36 -13.96
C PRO A 100 17.01 -9.52 -12.93
N SER A 101 17.89 -8.64 -13.42
CA SER A 101 18.65 -7.70 -12.60
C SER A 101 18.71 -6.35 -13.29
N ILE A 102 18.74 -5.27 -12.51
CA ILE A 102 19.00 -3.92 -13.01
C ILE A 102 20.35 -3.84 -13.75
N ASP A 103 21.36 -4.59 -13.31
CA ASP A 103 22.71 -4.60 -13.90
C ASP A 103 22.78 -5.25 -15.28
N ILE A 104 21.89 -6.22 -15.54
CA ILE A 104 21.77 -6.89 -16.84
C ILE A 104 20.94 -6.00 -17.79
N GLY A 105 20.27 -4.97 -17.24
CA GLY A 105 19.26 -4.21 -17.92
C GLY A 105 18.03 -5.06 -18.24
N GLY A 106 17.14 -4.50 -19.05
CA GLY A 106 15.93 -5.17 -19.49
C GLY A 106 14.67 -4.40 -19.12
N ALA A 107 13.55 -4.87 -19.65
CA ALA A 107 12.28 -4.19 -19.47
C ALA A 107 11.78 -4.44 -18.04
N ARG A 108 11.65 -3.39 -17.22
CA ARG A 108 10.92 -3.53 -15.96
C ARG A 108 9.45 -3.87 -16.23
N GLN A 109 8.80 -4.54 -15.30
CA GLN A 109 7.35 -4.65 -15.32
C GLN A 109 6.75 -3.30 -14.91
N ARG A 110 5.86 -2.80 -15.77
CA ARG A 110 5.07 -1.59 -15.51
C ARG A 110 3.96 -1.90 -14.51
N LEU A 111 3.59 -0.93 -13.69
CA LEU A 111 2.41 -1.02 -12.84
C LEU A 111 1.40 0.05 -13.24
N HIS A 112 0.22 -0.39 -13.69
CA HIS A 112 -0.94 0.48 -13.87
C HIS A 112 -1.98 0.08 -12.84
N ASP A 113 -2.30 0.99 -11.93
CA ASP A 113 -3.15 0.71 -10.77
C ASP A 113 -3.91 1.98 -10.34
N ILE A 114 -4.94 1.80 -9.53
CA ILE A 114 -5.85 2.86 -9.09
C ILE A 114 -5.94 2.84 -7.57
N HIS A 115 -5.98 4.03 -6.99
CA HIS A 115 -6.18 4.21 -5.55
C HIS A 115 -6.99 5.48 -5.28
N CYS A 116 -7.74 5.48 -4.18
CA CYS A 116 -8.66 6.54 -3.80
C CYS A 116 -8.34 7.10 -2.42
N ARG A 117 -8.45 8.42 -2.28
CA ARG A 117 -8.39 9.14 -1.00
C ARG A 117 -9.81 9.45 -0.55
N LEU A 118 -10.16 9.04 0.67
CA LEU A 118 -11.46 9.24 1.29
C LEU A 118 -11.36 10.25 2.43
N GLU A 119 -12.34 11.15 2.51
CA GLU A 119 -12.40 12.19 3.52
C GLU A 119 -13.81 12.29 4.12
N GLY A 120 -13.94 12.91 5.29
CA GLY A 120 -15.24 13.07 5.96
C GLY A 120 -15.78 11.74 6.50
N CYS A 121 -17.10 11.55 6.47
CA CYS A 121 -17.75 10.37 7.05
C CYS A 121 -17.25 9.05 6.45
N LEU A 122 -16.93 9.03 5.15
CA LEU A 122 -16.38 7.86 4.47
C LEU A 122 -14.98 7.50 4.98
N GLY A 123 -14.14 8.50 5.27
CA GLY A 123 -12.83 8.29 5.88
C GLY A 123 -12.96 7.62 7.26
N CYS A 124 -13.90 8.09 8.09
CA CYS A 124 -14.17 7.51 9.40
C CYS A 124 -14.62 6.04 9.30
N LEU A 125 -15.46 5.70 8.31
CA LEU A 125 -15.96 4.35 8.11
C LEU A 125 -14.82 3.36 7.83
N CYS A 126 -13.88 3.73 6.96
CA CYS A 126 -12.70 2.91 6.68
C CYS A 126 -11.82 2.71 7.90
N GLN A 127 -11.64 3.75 8.74
CA GLN A 127 -10.86 3.63 9.96
C GLN A 127 -11.51 2.67 10.97
N CYS A 128 -12.83 2.77 11.19
CA CYS A 128 -13.56 1.84 12.06
C CYS A 128 -13.36 0.38 11.62
N ARG A 129 -13.41 0.11 10.31
CA ARG A 129 -13.18 -1.26 9.79
C ARG A 129 -11.76 -1.75 10.05
N ALA A 130 -10.75 -0.89 9.90
CA ALA A 130 -9.38 -1.25 10.20
C ALA A 130 -9.17 -1.60 11.69
N GLU A 131 -9.86 -0.90 12.60
CA GLU A 131 -9.82 -1.19 14.03
C GLU A 131 -10.56 -2.49 14.40
N VAL A 132 -11.70 -2.80 13.76
CA VAL A 132 -12.40 -4.08 13.96
C VAL A 132 -11.53 -5.28 13.54
N LYS A 133 -10.74 -5.14 12.46
CA LYS A 133 -9.81 -6.20 12.03
C LYS A 133 -8.65 -6.44 13.02
N LYS A 134 -8.34 -5.49 13.90
CA LYS A 134 -7.32 -5.69 14.97
C LYS A 134 -7.84 -6.45 16.18
N ALA A 135 -9.16 -6.52 16.37
CA ALA A 135 -9.79 -7.10 17.55
C ALA A 135 -10.15 -8.60 17.40
N ARG A 136 -9.80 -9.22 16.27
CA ARG A 136 -9.92 -10.66 16.01
C ARG A 136 -8.54 -11.28 15.92
#